data_AF-A0A1D2AEQ9-F1
#
_entry.id   AF-A0A1D2AEQ9-F1
#
_cell.length_a   1.000
_cell.length_b   1.000
_cell.length_c   1.000
_cell.angle_alpha   90.00
_cell.angle_beta   90.00
_cell.angle_gamma   90.00
#
_symmetry.space_group_name_H-M   'P 1'
#
loop_
_entity.id
_entity.type
_entity.pdbx_description
1 polymer ?
#
loop_
_entity_poly.entity_id
_entity_poly.type
_entity_poly.pdbx_seq_one_letter_code
_entity_poly.pdbx_strand_id
1 'polypeptide(L)'
;MGQPACEEGNTLLQALQAERNRLHRAVCKLKASNAELKAELDKEFDRDYKEAIQDNIPVIAKYTARVASLDEEIAELQAGRQRISGPEVLVSTMNVTPETGRQEAPEQQAYEL
;
A
#
# COMPACT_ATOMS: atom_id res chain seq x y z
N MET A 1 3.90 -6.24 40.14
CA MET A 1 4.03 -7.10 38.94
C MET A 1 3.06 -6.60 37.89
N GLY A 2 3.39 -5.50 37.21
CA GLY A 2 2.56 -4.93 36.15
C GLY A 2 2.97 -5.54 34.82
N GLN A 3 2.05 -6.21 34.13
CA GLN A 3 2.27 -6.74 32.79
C GLN A 3 2.41 -5.57 31.80
N PRO A 4 3.41 -5.57 30.89
CA PRO A 4 3.49 -4.55 29.86
C PRO A 4 2.61 -4.96 28.67
N ALA A 5 1.40 -4.39 28.59
CA ALA A 5 0.47 -4.53 27.47
C ALA A 5 0.96 -3.91 26.14
N CYS A 6 2.27 -3.60 26.03
CA CYS A 6 2.84 -2.79 24.94
C CYS A 6 3.72 -3.60 23.95
N GLU A 7 4.02 -4.87 24.21
CA GLU A 7 4.89 -5.67 23.32
C GLU A 7 4.14 -6.34 22.15
N GLU A 8 2.83 -6.59 22.29
CA GLU A 8 2.03 -7.36 21.32
C GLU A 8 1.87 -6.66 19.96
N GLY A 9 1.83 -5.32 19.94
CA GLY A 9 1.70 -4.57 18.70
C GLY A 9 2.94 -4.66 17.80
N ASN A 10 4.13 -4.91 18.36
CA ASN A 10 5.38 -4.97 17.59
C ASN A 10 5.59 -6.38 17.00
N THR A 11 5.17 -7.41 17.73
CA THR A 11 5.22 -8.80 17.27
C THR A 11 4.18 -9.10 16.19
N LEU A 12 2.96 -8.54 16.28
CA LEU A 12 1.93 -8.74 15.26
C LEU A 12 2.32 -8.13 13.91
N LEU A 13 2.76 -6.87 13.88
CA LEU A 13 3.20 -6.21 12.64
C LEU A 13 4.36 -6.96 11.97
N GLN A 14 5.33 -7.41 12.77
CA GLN A 14 6.45 -8.22 12.28
C GLN A 14 5.99 -9.57 11.72
N ALA A 15 5.04 -10.24 12.37
CA ALA A 15 4.47 -11.50 11.89
C ALA A 15 3.74 -11.31 10.54
N LEU A 16 2.92 -10.26 10.40
CA LEU A 16 2.23 -9.94 9.15
C LEU A 16 3.22 -9.61 8.03
N GLN A 17 4.26 -8.83 8.30
CA GLN A 17 5.33 -8.53 7.33
C GLN A 17 6.10 -9.80 6.92
N ALA A 18 6.41 -10.68 7.86
CA ALA A 18 7.10 -11.93 7.59
C ALA A 18 6.27 -12.85 6.69
N GLU A 19 4.98 -13.02 7.01
CA GLU A 19 4.07 -13.85 6.20
C GLU A 19 3.85 -13.23 4.81
N ARG A 20 3.67 -11.91 4.71
CA ARG A 20 3.57 -11.21 3.43
C ARG A 20 4.81 -11.45 2.57
N ASN A 21 6.00 -11.34 3.16
CA ASN A 21 7.26 -11.57 2.44
C ASN A 21 7.42 -13.04 2.01
N ARG A 22 7.00 -13.99 2.85
CA ARG A 22 7.00 -15.42 2.51
C ARG A 22 6.09 -15.70 1.31
N LEU A 23 4.84 -15.21 1.34
CA LEU A 23 3.89 -15.41 0.25
C LEU A 23 4.34 -14.71 -1.03
N HIS A 24 4.87 -13.49 -0.93
CA HIS A 24 5.42 -12.76 -2.07
C HIS A 24 6.57 -13.54 -2.74
N ARG A 25 7.51 -14.07 -1.95
CA ARG A 25 8.59 -14.92 -2.47
C ARG A 25 8.07 -16.19 -3.14
N ALA A 26 7.03 -16.82 -2.57
CA ALA A 26 6.40 -17.99 -3.17
C ALA A 26 5.78 -17.66 -4.54
N VAL A 27 5.07 -16.52 -4.65
CA VAL A 27 4.51 -16.03 -5.92
C VAL A 27 5.62 -15.79 -6.96
N CYS A 28 6.71 -15.13 -6.58
CA CYS A 28 7.82 -14.89 -7.51
C CYS A 28 8.43 -16.20 -8.03
N LYS A 29 8.62 -17.19 -7.16
CA LYS A 29 9.11 -18.52 -7.56
C LYS A 29 8.14 -19.24 -8.50
N LEU A 30 6.85 -19.25 -8.19
CA LEU A 30 5.84 -19.88 -9.04
C LEU A 30 5.73 -19.20 -10.41
N LYS A 31 5.83 -17.86 -10.46
CA LYS A 31 5.86 -17.12 -11.73
C LYS A 31 7.10 -17.44 -12.56
N ALA A 32 8.28 -17.52 -11.94
CA ALA A 32 9.51 -17.91 -12.62
C ALA A 32 9.41 -19.35 -13.16
N SER A 33 8.95 -20.29 -12.33
CA SER A 33 8.73 -21.68 -12.74
C SER A 33 7.72 -21.78 -13.90
N ASN A 34 6.61 -21.04 -13.86
CA ASN A 34 5.68 -21.01 -14.99
C ASN A 34 6.29 -20.42 -16.26
N ALA A 35 7.21 -19.45 -16.15
CA ALA A 35 7.91 -18.91 -17.32
C ALA A 35 8.87 -19.94 -17.92
N GLU A 36 9.59 -20.68 -17.09
CA GLU A 36 10.45 -21.79 -17.50
C GLU A 36 9.65 -22.92 -18.17
N LEU A 37 8.55 -23.35 -17.55
CA LEU A 37 7.67 -24.39 -18.10
C LEU A 37 7.06 -23.97 -19.45
N LYS A 38 6.68 -22.69 -19.60
CA LYS A 38 6.18 -22.17 -20.88
C LYS A 38 7.27 -22.17 -21.95
N ALA A 39 8.48 -21.74 -21.60
CA ALA A 39 9.60 -21.75 -22.52
C ALA A 39 9.97 -23.17 -22.97
N GLU A 40 9.77 -24.17 -22.12
CA GLU A 40 9.96 -25.57 -22.49
C GLU A 40 8.81 -26.10 -23.35
N LEU A 41 7.56 -25.75 -23.01
CA LEU A 41 6.36 -26.10 -23.78
C LEU A 41 6.40 -25.55 -25.22
N ASP A 42 7.01 -24.37 -25.41
CA ASP A 42 7.20 -23.74 -26.71
C ASP A 42 8.22 -24.51 -27.59
N LYS A 43 9.14 -25.26 -26.98
CA LYS A 43 10.11 -26.11 -27.69
C LYS A 43 9.52 -27.48 -28.02
N GLU A 44 8.88 -28.09 -27.03
CA GLU A 44 8.28 -29.42 -27.14
C GLU A 44 6.97 -29.46 -26.35
N PHE A 45 5.91 -29.91 -27.02
CA PHE A 45 4.62 -30.03 -26.35
C PHE A 45 4.64 -31.18 -25.34
N ASP A 46 4.59 -30.82 -24.07
CA ASP A 46 4.42 -31.73 -22.94
C ASP A 46 3.13 -31.40 -22.18
N ARG A 47 2.27 -32.42 -22.02
CA ARG A 47 1.00 -32.28 -21.31
C ARG A 47 1.22 -31.98 -19.82
N ASP A 48 2.25 -32.57 -19.22
CA ASP A 48 2.52 -32.44 -17.79
C ASP A 48 2.98 -31.02 -17.47
N TYR A 49 3.76 -30.38 -18.34
CA TYR A 49 4.11 -28.96 -18.20
C TYR A 49 2.89 -28.05 -18.31
N LYS A 50 1.98 -28.35 -19.24
CA LYS A 50 0.73 -27.60 -19.38
C LYS A 50 -0.15 -27.73 -18.13
N GLU A 51 -0.30 -28.94 -17.59
CA GLU A 51 -1.07 -29.20 -16.37
C GLU A 51 -0.43 -28.52 -15.16
N ALA A 52 0.90 -28.60 -14.99
CA ALA A 52 1.62 -27.90 -13.93
C ALA A 52 1.44 -26.37 -13.98
N ILE A 53 1.47 -25.77 -15.17
CA ILE A 53 1.17 -24.33 -15.34
C ILE A 53 -0.27 -24.04 -14.91
N GLN A 54 -1.23 -24.88 -15.32
CA GLN A 54 -2.65 -24.71 -14.99
C GLN A 54 -2.90 -24.81 -13.48
N ASP A 55 -2.24 -25.72 -12.78
CA ASP A 55 -2.35 -25.89 -11.33
C ASP A 55 -1.72 -24.73 -10.56
N ASN A 56 -0.64 -24.15 -11.09
CA ASN A 56 0.04 -23.02 -10.46
C ASN A 56 -0.77 -21.71 -10.54
N ILE A 57 -1.60 -21.51 -11.57
CA ILE A 57 -2.40 -20.28 -11.76
C ILE A 57 -3.31 -19.96 -10.56
N PRO A 58 -4.20 -20.87 -10.10
CA PRO A 58 -5.07 -20.58 -8.95
C PRO A 58 -4.25 -20.37 -7.65
N VAL A 59 -3.11 -21.05 -7.49
CA VAL A 59 -2.22 -20.87 -6.34
C VAL A 59 -1.61 -19.47 -6.34
N ILE A 60 -1.11 -19.00 -7.49
CA ILE A 60 -0.59 -17.64 -7.66
C ILE A 60 -1.68 -16.60 -7.37
N ALA A 61 -2.90 -16.81 -7.88
CA ALA A 61 -4.02 -15.89 -7.65
C ALA A 61 -4.36 -15.80 -6.16
N LYS A 62 -4.47 -16.95 -5.47
CA LYS A 62 -4.73 -17.02 -4.03
C LYS A 62 -3.65 -16.30 -3.21
N TYR A 63 -2.38 -16.54 -3.50
CA TYR A 63 -1.28 -15.90 -2.77
C TYR A 63 -1.18 -14.41 -3.06
N THR A 64 -1.42 -13.99 -4.31
CA THR A 64 -1.47 -12.57 -4.67
C THR A 64 -2.58 -11.84 -3.90
N ALA A 65 -3.78 -12.42 -3.85
CA ALA A 65 -4.90 -11.85 -3.09
C ALA A 65 -4.58 -11.77 -1.59
N ARG A 66 -3.93 -12.79 -1.02
CA ARG A 66 -3.52 -12.77 0.39
C ARG A 66 -2.43 -11.73 0.66
N VAL A 67 -1.48 -11.53 -0.25
CA VAL A 67 -0.48 -10.47 -0.13
C VAL A 67 -1.14 -9.09 -0.11
N ALA A 68 -2.09 -8.83 -1.02
CA ALA A 68 -2.82 -7.57 -1.04
C ALA A 68 -3.58 -7.30 0.27
N SER A 69 -4.29 -8.31 0.78
CA SER A 69 -4.97 -8.23 2.09
C SER A 69 -4.00 -7.96 3.25
N LEU A 70 -2.81 -8.57 3.24
CA LEU A 70 -1.79 -8.32 4.27
C LEU A 70 -1.19 -6.91 4.15
N ASP A 71 -1.01 -6.39 2.93
CA ASP A 71 -0.53 -5.03 2.72
C ASP A 71 -1.54 -3.98 3.23
N GLU A 72 -2.85 -4.21 3.04
CA GLU A 72 -3.92 -3.39 3.61
C GLU A 72 -3.88 -3.43 5.16
N GLU A 73 -3.82 -4.61 5.76
CA GLU A 73 -3.76 -4.78 7.22
C GLU A 73 -2.52 -4.13 7.83
N ILE A 74 -1.35 -4.26 7.18
CA ILE A 74 -0.11 -3.59 7.57
C ILE A 74 -0.26 -2.07 7.50
N ALA A 75 -0.87 -1.55 6.43
CA ALA A 75 -1.07 -0.12 6.24
C ALA A 75 -2.00 0.47 7.32
N GLU A 76 -3.09 -0.23 7.65
CA GLU A 76 -4.02 0.17 8.72
C GLU A 76 -3.33 0.22 10.09
N LEU A 77 -2.55 -0.81 10.43
CA LEU A 77 -1.81 -0.87 11.69
C LEU A 77 -0.73 0.23 11.79
N GLN A 78 -0.05 0.54 10.68
CA GLN A 78 0.93 1.62 10.63
C GLN A 78 0.27 3.00 10.76
N ALA A 79 -0.85 3.24 10.07
CA ALA A 79 -1.60 4.48 10.18
C ALA A 79 -2.18 4.67 11.59
N GLY A 80 -2.69 3.61 12.22
CA GLY A 80 -3.16 3.63 13.60
C GLY A 80 -2.07 4.01 14.59
N ARG A 81 -0.85 3.46 14.43
CA ARG A 81 0.32 3.84 15.25
C ARG A 81 0.72 5.31 15.09
N GLN A 82 0.73 5.83 13.86
CA GLN A 82 1.07 7.24 13.62
C GLN A 82 0.07 8.19 14.29
N ARG A 83 -1.21 7.83 14.36
CA ARG A 83 -2.24 8.63 15.05
C ARG A 83 -2.07 8.64 16.57
N ILE A 84 -1.59 7.54 17.16
CA ILE A 84 -1.41 7.41 18.62
C ILE A 84 -0.08 8.03 19.07
N SER A 85 0.95 8.04 18.23
CA SER A 85 2.26 8.62 18.55
C SER A 85 2.32 10.16 18.47
N GLY A 86 1.19 10.82 18.25
CA GLY A 86 1.01 12.27 18.33
C GLY A 86 1.40 13.02 17.05
N PRO A 87 0.54 13.92 16.54
CA PRO A 87 1.05 15.09 15.86
C PRO A 87 1.76 15.94 16.93
N GLU A 88 3.05 16.18 16.77
CA GLU A 88 3.65 17.36 17.36
C GLU A 88 2.81 18.54 16.84
N VAL A 89 2.00 19.09 17.73
CA VAL A 89 1.09 20.19 17.48
C VAL A 89 1.96 21.35 17.05
N LEU A 90 1.99 21.65 15.74
CA LEU A 90 2.35 22.98 15.28
C LEU A 90 1.24 23.91 15.74
N VAL A 91 1.39 24.40 16.97
CA VAL A 91 0.55 25.44 17.57
C VAL A 91 0.68 26.68 16.69
N SER A 92 -0.38 26.93 15.92
CA SER A 92 -1.03 28.22 15.74
C SER A 92 -0.19 29.47 16.02
N THR A 93 0.25 30.16 14.97
CA THR A 93 0.39 31.62 15.01
C THR A 93 -0.84 32.22 14.33
N MET A 94 -1.81 32.56 15.16
CA MET A 94 -2.82 33.56 14.85
C MET A 94 -2.12 34.85 14.39
N ASN A 95 -2.55 35.41 13.26
CA ASN A 95 -2.65 36.86 13.14
C ASN A 95 -3.81 37.21 12.20
N VAL A 96 -5.00 37.22 12.80
CA VAL A 96 -6.11 38.02 12.29
C VAL A 96 -5.80 39.45 12.72
N THR A 97 -5.61 40.36 11.76
CA THR A 97 -5.69 41.80 12.03
C THR A 97 -6.83 42.37 11.19
N PRO A 98 -7.81 43.05 11.82
CA PRO A 98 -8.98 43.60 11.14
C PRO A 98 -8.66 44.95 10.48
N GLU A 99 -9.50 45.30 9.49
CA GLU A 99 -9.87 46.65 9.01
C GLU A 99 -8.82 47.77 9.06
N THR A 100 -8.54 48.38 7.90
CA THR A 100 -8.57 49.84 7.67
C THR A 100 -8.28 50.14 6.20
N GLY A 101 -9.11 50.97 5.55
CA GLY A 101 -8.64 51.84 4.47
C GLY A 101 -9.34 51.77 3.12
N ARG A 102 -10.55 52.35 3.06
CA ARG A 102 -11.02 53.38 2.10
C ARG A 102 -10.16 53.70 0.85
N GLN A 103 -10.89 54.02 -0.23
CA GLN A 103 -10.55 54.79 -1.46
C GLN A 103 -10.06 53.93 -2.64
N GLU A 104 -10.50 54.05 -3.89
CA GLU A 104 -11.41 54.95 -4.63
C GLU A 104 -11.69 54.28 -6.00
N ALA A 105 -12.92 54.34 -6.52
CA ALA A 105 -13.21 54.23 -7.96
C ALA A 105 -12.91 55.59 -8.64
N PRO A 106 -12.87 55.78 -9.98
CA PRO A 106 -13.33 54.96 -11.10
C PRO A 106 -12.25 54.82 -12.21
N GLU A 107 -12.46 54.11 -13.33
CA GLU A 107 -12.81 54.75 -14.60
C GLU A 107 -13.07 53.72 -15.70
N GLN A 108 -13.95 54.13 -16.60
CA GLN A 108 -14.46 53.42 -17.76
C GLN A 108 -13.38 53.24 -18.84
N GLN A 109 -13.39 52.11 -19.54
CA GLN A 109 -13.08 52.11 -20.98
C GLN A 109 -13.71 50.91 -21.68
N ALA A 110 -14.61 51.24 -22.61
CA ALA A 110 -15.20 50.36 -23.60
C ALA A 110 -14.18 50.01 -24.69
N TYR A 111 -14.26 48.79 -25.24
CA TYR A 111 -13.99 48.41 -26.64
C TYR A 111 -14.62 47.01 -26.82
N GLU A 112 -15.82 46.95 -27.40
CA GLU A 112 -16.14 46.70 -28.83
C GLU A 112 -16.30 45.20 -29.18
N LEU A 113 -17.54 44.85 -29.53
CA LEU A 113 -17.90 43.97 -30.65
C LEU A 113 -19.11 44.60 -31.36
#